data_AF-A0A965V6G1-F1
#
_entry.id   AF-A0A965V6G1-F1
#
_cell.length_a   1.000
_cell.length_b   1.000
_cell.length_c   1.000
_cell.angle_alpha   90.00
_cell.angle_beta   90.00
_cell.angle_gamma   90.00
#
_symmetry.space_group_name_H-M   'P 1'
#
loop_
_entity.id
_entity.type
_entity.pdbx_description
1 polymer ?
#
loop_
_entity_poly.entity_id
_entity_poly.type
_entity_poly.pdbx_seq_one_letter_code
_entity_poly.pdbx_strand_id
1 'polypeptide(L)'
;MRTLRSVRSALLLLLLLTAVAPLALQALQAQGGAITLSLDEAIGLAKRNNPSYLQLVNSRTRADANLRAAYGSFMPTASTNLGTGFRQGKQEIVSGVAFGSTSDILSSSWGLNVSYNFSARTLTNLRAARAAIEAADADIANANQQLRSVVVQEYVAVLQRQAQAALQDTLVVFNQLQLDLAKAKAGVGTAT
;
A
#
# COMPACT_ATOMS: atom_id res chain seq x y z
N MET A 1 35.59 32.41 25.97
CA MET A 1 34.29 31.74 26.18
C MET A 1 33.61 31.62 24.81
N ARG A 2 33.75 30.49 24.10
CA ARG A 2 32.95 29.25 24.20
C ARG A 2 31.59 29.31 23.48
N THR A 3 31.53 29.59 22.17
CA THR A 3 30.27 29.38 21.41
C THR A 3 30.42 28.91 19.95
N LEU A 4 31.61 28.92 19.34
CA LEU A 4 31.76 28.58 17.90
C LEU A 4 32.14 27.12 17.59
N ARG A 5 32.45 26.29 18.60
CA ARG A 5 32.81 24.87 18.40
C ARG A 5 31.62 23.90 18.45
N SER A 6 30.49 24.27 19.09
CA SER A 6 29.36 23.37 19.31
C SER A 6 28.43 23.20 18.10
N VAL A 7 28.38 24.16 17.18
CA VAL A 7 27.47 24.12 16.02
C VAL A 7 27.99 23.18 14.91
N ARG A 8 29.31 23.07 14.74
CA ARG A 8 29.93 22.15 13.78
C ARG A 8 29.79 20.68 14.20
N SER A 9 29.84 20.40 15.50
CA SER A 9 29.60 19.05 16.04
C SER A 9 28.13 18.63 15.98
N ALA A 10 27.19 19.58 16.12
CA ALA A 10 25.76 19.32 15.98
C ALA A 10 25.34 19.02 14.53
N LEU A 11 25.97 19.68 13.54
CA LEU A 11 25.71 19.41 12.12
C LEU A 11 26.29 18.07 11.65
N LEU A 12 27.42 17.63 12.21
CA LEU A 12 28.01 16.32 11.91
C LEU A 12 27.21 15.16 12.51
N LEU A 13 26.61 15.34 13.69
CA LEU A 13 25.74 14.32 14.32
C LEU A 13 24.37 14.19 13.63
N LEU A 14 23.86 15.24 12.99
CA LEU A 14 22.61 15.18 12.22
C LEU A 14 22.81 14.56 10.82
N LEU A 15 24.00 14.67 10.24
CA LEU A 15 24.34 14.05 8.95
C LEU A 15 24.66 12.55 9.07
N LEU A 16 25.04 12.08 10.26
CA LEU A 16 25.33 10.68 10.55
C LEU A 16 24.07 9.84 10.81
N LEU A 17 22.92 10.46 11.07
CA LEU A 17 21.65 9.75 11.30
C LEU A 17 20.88 9.47 10.00
N THR A 18 21.17 10.17 8.90
CA THR A 18 20.48 10.00 7.61
C THR A 18 21.09 8.92 6.71
N ALA A 19 22.23 8.35 7.07
CA ALA A 19 22.93 7.36 6.25
C ALA A 19 22.60 5.89 6.59
N VAL A 20 21.79 5.63 7.63
CA VAL A 20 21.49 4.27 8.10
C VAL A 20 20.23 3.68 7.45
N ALA A 21 19.41 4.49 6.77
CA ALA A 21 18.17 4.04 6.14
C ALA A 21 18.31 3.11 4.91
N PRO A 22 19.36 3.15 4.06
CA PRO A 22 19.39 2.27 2.88
C PRO A 22 19.75 0.82 3.22
N LEU A 23 20.51 0.57 4.29
CA LEU A 23 20.91 -0.81 4.65
C LEU A 23 19.75 -1.66 5.19
N ALA A 24 18.73 -1.04 5.80
CA ALA A 24 17.55 -1.78 6.27
C ALA A 24 16.65 -2.26 5.11
N LEU A 25 16.64 -1.57 3.96
CA LEU A 25 15.95 -2.05 2.75
C LEU A 25 16.70 -3.21 2.08
N GLN A 26 18.03 -3.26 2.19
CA GLN A 26 18.83 -4.34 1.61
C GLN A 26 18.71 -5.67 2.37
N ALA A 27 18.43 -5.62 3.68
CA ALA A 27 18.22 -6.84 4.48
C ALA A 27 16.91 -7.58 4.14
N LEU A 28 15.90 -6.90 3.57
CA LEU A 28 14.68 -7.57 3.10
C LEU A 28 14.88 -8.38 1.81
N GLN A 29 15.95 -8.13 1.05
CA GLN A 29 16.23 -8.83 -0.22
C GLN A 29 17.08 -10.10 -0.04
N ALA A 30 17.52 -10.41 1.17
CA ALA A 30 18.37 -11.57 1.46
C ALA A 30 17.59 -12.86 1.77
N GLN A 31 16.29 -12.93 1.44
CA GLN A 31 15.54 -14.19 1.42
C GLN A 31 15.70 -14.87 0.04
N GLY A 32 16.95 -15.04 -0.39
CA GLY A 32 17.30 -15.85 -1.54
C GLY A 32 17.26 -17.33 -1.15
N GLY A 33 16.07 -17.89 -0.97
CA GLY A 33 15.92 -19.34 -1.05
C GLY A 33 16.43 -19.81 -2.41
N ALA A 34 17.09 -20.96 -2.46
CA ALA A 34 17.43 -21.63 -3.71
C ALA A 34 16.21 -21.59 -4.64
N ILE A 35 16.39 -21.27 -5.93
CA ILE A 35 15.28 -21.18 -6.88
C ILE A 35 14.67 -22.59 -6.98
N THR A 36 13.60 -22.82 -6.22
CA THR A 36 12.74 -23.99 -6.33
C THR A 36 11.43 -23.64 -7.04
N LEU A 37 11.12 -22.34 -7.17
CA LEU A 37 9.97 -21.85 -7.92
C LEU A 37 10.29 -21.74 -9.40
N SER A 38 9.43 -22.32 -10.23
CA SER A 38 9.38 -22.03 -11.66
C SER A 38 8.93 -20.58 -11.93
N LEU A 39 9.25 -20.06 -13.11
CA LEU A 39 8.84 -18.71 -13.53
C LEU A 39 7.32 -18.52 -13.46
N ASP A 40 6.55 -19.53 -13.87
CA ASP A 40 5.08 -19.46 -13.86
C ASP A 40 4.53 -19.45 -12.43
N GLU A 41 5.12 -20.22 -11.52
CA GLU A 41 4.78 -20.15 -10.09
C GLU A 41 5.14 -18.78 -9.49
N ALA A 42 6.26 -18.19 -9.89
CA ALA A 42 6.67 -16.86 -9.44
C ALA A 42 5.68 -15.79 -9.91
N ILE A 43 5.23 -15.86 -11.17
CA ILE A 43 4.18 -14.97 -11.70
C ILE A 43 2.85 -15.20 -10.96
N GLY A 44 2.46 -16.45 -10.73
CA GLY A 44 1.26 -16.80 -9.99
C GLY A 44 1.26 -16.26 -8.57
N LEU A 45 2.38 -16.37 -7.86
CA LEU A 45 2.58 -15.82 -6.52
C LEU A 45 2.55 -14.29 -6.54
N ALA A 46 3.24 -13.67 -7.51
CA ALA A 46 3.26 -12.22 -7.67
C ALA A 46 1.85 -11.67 -7.92
N LYS A 47 1.01 -12.32 -8.73
CA LYS A 47 -0.38 -11.89 -8.96
C LYS A 47 -1.24 -11.92 -7.69
N ARG A 48 -0.98 -12.85 -6.78
CA ARG A 48 -1.73 -13.00 -5.52
C ARG A 48 -1.30 -12.00 -4.45
N ASN A 49 -0.02 -11.64 -4.43
CA ASN A 49 0.55 -10.86 -3.34
C ASN A 49 0.95 -9.43 -3.73
N ASN A 50 1.00 -9.09 -5.02
CA ASN A 50 1.40 -7.75 -5.44
C ASN A 50 0.29 -6.73 -5.14
N PRO A 51 0.56 -5.73 -4.27
CA PRO A 51 -0.45 -4.76 -3.86
C PRO A 51 -0.91 -3.84 -5.00
N SER A 52 -0.03 -3.47 -5.95
CA SER A 52 -0.44 -2.59 -7.06
C SER A 52 -1.39 -3.31 -8.01
N TYR A 53 -1.16 -4.60 -8.26
CA TYR A 53 -2.08 -5.43 -9.04
C TYR A 53 -3.43 -5.60 -8.34
N LEU A 54 -3.43 -5.92 -7.04
CA LEU A 54 -4.65 -6.06 -6.25
C LEU A 54 -5.45 -4.75 -6.15
N GLN A 55 -4.78 -3.60 -6.08
CA GLN A 55 -5.43 -2.29 -6.13
C GLN A 55 -6.22 -2.09 -7.43
N LEU A 56 -5.67 -2.53 -8.57
CA LEU A 56 -6.34 -2.46 -9.86
C LEU A 56 -7.56 -3.38 -9.94
N VAL A 57 -7.45 -4.60 -9.42
CA VAL A 57 -8.58 -5.53 -9.29
C VAL A 57 -9.68 -4.91 -8.41
N ASN A 58 -9.32 -4.27 -7.30
CA ASN A 58 -10.26 -3.56 -6.45
C ASN A 58 -10.90 -2.35 -7.16
N SER A 59 -10.14 -1.65 -8.02
CA SER A 59 -10.65 -0.56 -8.85
C SER A 59 -11.76 -1.05 -9.80
N ARG A 60 -11.59 -2.21 -10.42
CA ARG A 60 -12.63 -2.86 -11.24
C ARG A 60 -13.87 -3.21 -10.42
N THR A 61 -13.70 -3.75 -9.21
CA THR A 61 -14.83 -4.03 -8.31
C THR A 61 -15.60 -2.75 -7.95
N ARG A 62 -14.89 -1.63 -7.75
CA ARG A 62 -15.53 -0.31 -7.56
C ARG A 62 -16.26 0.15 -8.82
N ALA A 63 -15.71 -0.07 -10.00
CA ALA A 63 -16.38 0.26 -11.26
C ALA A 63 -17.68 -0.54 -11.44
N ASP A 64 -17.68 -1.83 -11.09
CA ASP A 64 -18.89 -2.67 -11.06
C ASP A 64 -19.93 -2.16 -10.06
N ALA A 65 -19.51 -1.81 -8.84
CA ALA A 65 -20.41 -1.23 -7.85
C ALA A 65 -21.01 0.10 -8.34
N ASN A 66 -20.22 0.92 -9.04
CA ASN A 66 -20.70 2.17 -9.66
C ASN A 66 -21.70 1.90 -10.79
N LEU A 67 -21.50 0.84 -11.59
CA LEU A 67 -22.50 0.44 -12.59
C LEU A 67 -23.82 0.02 -11.93
N ARG A 68 -23.75 -0.77 -10.85
CA ARG A 68 -24.94 -1.14 -10.07
C ARG A 68 -25.62 0.08 -9.44
N ALA A 69 -24.86 1.04 -8.92
CA ALA A 69 -25.40 2.30 -8.42
C ALA A 69 -26.05 3.14 -9.53
N ALA A 70 -25.46 3.17 -10.73
CA ALA A 70 -26.04 3.82 -11.90
C ALA A 70 -27.38 3.16 -12.29
N TYR A 71 -27.49 1.84 -12.21
CA TYR A 71 -28.78 1.15 -12.35
C TYR A 71 -29.79 1.53 -11.26
N GLY A 72 -29.34 1.64 -10.00
CA GLY A 72 -30.17 2.10 -8.89
C GLY A 72 -30.75 3.51 -9.09
N SER A 73 -30.05 4.37 -9.85
CA SER A 73 -30.55 5.72 -10.18
C SER A 73 -31.82 5.74 -11.06
N PHE A 74 -32.17 4.61 -11.68
CA PHE A 74 -33.43 4.45 -12.41
C PHE A 74 -34.60 4.01 -11.52
N MET A 75 -34.34 3.76 -10.23
CA MET A 75 -35.36 3.40 -9.25
C MET A 75 -35.78 4.62 -8.41
N PRO A 76 -37.02 4.65 -7.89
CA PRO A 76 -37.42 5.63 -6.88
C PRO A 76 -36.56 5.52 -5.63
N THR A 77 -36.19 6.66 -5.06
CA THR A 77 -35.50 6.73 -3.78
C THR A 77 -36.50 6.94 -2.67
N ALA A 78 -36.46 6.08 -1.65
CA ALA A 78 -37.23 6.23 -0.42
C ALA A 78 -36.26 6.43 0.74
N SER A 79 -36.41 7.53 1.49
CA SER A 79 -35.66 7.81 2.70
C SER A 79 -36.59 7.95 3.88
N THR A 80 -36.21 7.34 4.99
CA THR A 80 -36.93 7.45 6.27
C THR A 80 -36.04 8.20 7.25
N ASN A 81 -36.61 9.14 7.98
CA ASN A 81 -35.91 9.94 8.96
C ASN A 81 -36.64 9.82 10.29
N LEU A 82 -35.91 9.37 11.32
CA LEU A 82 -36.35 9.42 12.72
C LEU A 82 -35.44 10.41 13.45
N GLY A 83 -36.02 11.29 14.25
CA GLY A 83 -35.27 12.23 15.06
C GLY A 83 -35.96 12.48 16.39
N THR A 84 -35.19 12.45 17.47
CA THR A 84 -35.65 12.84 18.80
C THR A 84 -34.92 14.11 19.20
N GLY A 85 -35.62 15.03 19.84
CA GLY A 85 -35.07 16.30 20.28
C GLY A 85 -35.52 16.58 21.69
N PHE A 86 -34.57 16.77 22.59
CA PHE A 86 -34.84 17.24 23.95
C PHE A 86 -34.46 18.71 24.04
N ARG A 87 -35.41 19.56 24.41
CA ARG A 87 -35.17 20.96 24.73
C ARG A 87 -35.42 21.16 26.21
N GLN A 88 -34.35 21.41 26.96
CA GLN A 88 -34.46 21.78 28.36
C GLN A 88 -35.08 23.18 28.47
N GLY A 89 -36.12 23.31 29.28
CA GLY A 89 -36.74 24.60 29.60
C GLY A 89 -35.84 25.34 30.59
N LYS A 90 -35.09 26.34 30.11
CA LYS A 90 -34.32 27.23 30.98
C LYS A 90 -34.90 28.62 30.92
N GLN A 91 -35.18 29.16 32.09
CA GLN A 91 -35.59 30.55 32.27
C GLN A 91 -34.36 31.44 32.08
N GLU A 92 -34.39 32.30 31.06
CA GLU A 92 -33.36 33.27 30.76
C GLU A 92 -33.78 34.63 31.32
N ILE A 93 -33.00 35.15 32.26
CA ILE A 93 -33.29 36.45 32.89
C ILE A 93 -32.52 37.52 32.13
N VAL A 94 -33.25 38.43 31.50
CA VAL A 94 -32.67 39.59 30.81
C VAL A 94 -33.19 40.86 31.48
N SER A 95 -32.29 41.70 31.98
CA SER A 95 -32.61 42.96 32.65
C SER A 95 -33.56 42.83 33.84
N GLY A 96 -33.39 41.78 34.66
CA GLY A 96 -34.18 41.56 35.88
C GLY A 96 -35.59 41.01 35.64
N VAL A 97 -35.98 40.81 34.37
CA VAL A 97 -37.24 40.17 33.99
C VAL A 97 -36.93 38.79 33.44
N ALA A 98 -37.65 37.80 33.95
CA ALA A 98 -37.52 36.41 33.52
C ALA A 98 -38.29 36.15 32.22
N PHE A 99 -37.63 35.57 31.22
CA PHE A 99 -38.23 35.14 29.97
C PHE A 99 -37.89 33.67 29.70
N GLY A 100 -38.83 32.93 29.10
CA GLY A 100 -38.60 31.54 28.69
C GLY A 100 -39.60 30.54 29.26
N SER A 101 -39.73 29.40 28.57
CA SER A 101 -40.56 28.27 28.97
C SER A 101 -39.83 27.42 30.02
N THR A 102 -40.48 27.14 31.16
CA THR A 102 -39.93 26.33 32.28
C THR A 102 -40.11 24.82 32.08
N SER A 103 -40.85 24.40 31.06
CA SER A 103 -41.10 22.98 30.80
C SER A 103 -40.04 22.39 29.89
N ASP A 104 -39.45 21.27 30.31
CA ASP A 104 -38.65 20.42 29.45
C ASP A 104 -39.54 19.81 28.36
N ILE A 105 -39.15 19.96 27.09
CA ILE A 105 -39.87 19.42 25.94
C ILE A 105 -39.06 18.26 25.38
N LEU A 106 -39.62 17.06 25.48
CA LEU A 106 -39.17 15.91 24.71
C LEU A 106 -40.03 15.81 23.45
N SER A 107 -39.38 15.92 22.29
CA SER A 107 -40.02 15.81 20.98
C SER A 107 -39.46 14.60 20.24
N SER A 108 -40.31 13.93 19.48
CA SER A 108 -39.91 12.88 18.55
C SER A 108 -40.63 13.12 17.23
N SER A 109 -39.91 12.93 16.14
CA SER A 109 -40.38 13.13 14.78
C SER A 109 -39.98 11.95 13.93
N TRP A 110 -40.88 11.58 13.02
CA TRP A 110 -40.63 10.59 11.99
C TRP A 110 -41.20 11.08 10.67
N GLY A 111 -40.50 10.80 9.58
CA GLY A 111 -40.95 11.12 8.23
C GLY A 111 -40.45 10.11 7.21
N LEU A 112 -41.29 9.84 6.22
CA LEU A 112 -40.96 9.07 5.02
C LEU A 112 -41.01 10.02 3.82
N ASN A 113 -39.93 10.06 3.04
CA ASN A 113 -39.87 10.76 1.78
C ASN A 113 -39.65 9.76 0.65
N VAL A 114 -40.50 9.81 -0.38
CA VAL A 114 -40.32 9.05 -1.61
C VAL A 114 -40.20 10.05 -2.74
N SER A 115 -39.13 9.94 -3.52
CA SER A 115 -38.87 10.79 -4.67
C SER A 115 -38.43 9.94 -5.86
N TYR A 116 -38.85 10.36 -7.04
CA TYR A 116 -38.42 9.78 -8.31
C TYR A 116 -38.03 10.91 -9.25
N ASN A 117 -36.81 10.83 -9.79
CA ASN A 117 -36.33 11.79 -10.75
C ASN A 117 -35.70 11.07 -11.93
N PHE A 118 -36.09 11.46 -13.13
CA PHE A 118 -35.51 10.97 -14.37
C PHE A 118 -34.95 12.15 -15.15
N SER A 119 -33.70 12.03 -15.62
CA SER A 119 -33.03 13.10 -16.37
C SER A 119 -32.07 12.53 -17.40
N ALA A 120 -31.72 13.31 -18.43
CA ALA A 120 -30.73 12.89 -19.44
C ALA A 120 -29.36 12.52 -18.81
N ARG A 121 -29.05 13.07 -17.62
CA ARG A 121 -27.84 12.76 -16.86
C ARG A 121 -27.79 11.31 -16.37
N THR A 122 -28.93 10.70 -16.02
CA THR A 122 -28.93 9.29 -15.55
C THR A 122 -28.53 8.34 -16.68
N LEU A 123 -28.98 8.62 -17.92
CA LEU A 123 -28.58 7.89 -19.13
C LEU A 123 -27.09 8.02 -19.42
N THR A 124 -26.54 9.24 -19.39
CA THR A 124 -25.10 9.44 -19.64
C THR A 124 -24.24 8.82 -18.55
N ASN A 125 -24.69 8.87 -17.29
CA ASN A 125 -24.00 8.23 -16.17
C ASN A 125 -23.90 6.71 -16.33
N LEU A 126 -24.96 6.05 -16.80
CA LEU A 126 -24.94 4.61 -17.07
C LEU A 126 -23.91 4.27 -18.17
N ARG A 127 -23.85 5.05 -19.25
CA ARG A 127 -22.88 4.84 -20.32
C ARG A 127 -21.45 5.06 -19.83
N ALA A 128 -21.22 6.11 -19.04
CA ALA A 128 -19.92 6.38 -18.42
C ALA A 128 -19.49 5.26 -17.47
N ALA A 129 -20.42 4.72 -16.66
CA ALA A 129 -20.12 3.61 -15.75
C ALA A 129 -19.73 2.32 -16.50
N ARG A 130 -20.34 2.04 -17.65
CA ARG A 130 -19.94 0.92 -18.52
C ARG A 130 -18.55 1.11 -19.11
N ALA A 131 -18.28 2.29 -19.65
CA ALA A 131 -16.96 2.62 -20.19
C ALA A 131 -15.86 2.54 -19.10
N ALA A 132 -16.20 2.89 -17.85
CA ALA A 132 -15.27 2.77 -16.73
C ALA A 132 -14.90 1.31 -16.39
N ILE A 133 -15.83 0.35 -16.57
CA ILE A 133 -15.51 -1.08 -16.40
C ILE A 133 -14.58 -1.55 -17.51
N GLU A 134 -14.86 -1.19 -18.76
CA GLU A 134 -14.02 -1.56 -19.90
C GLU A 134 -12.61 -0.98 -19.78
N ALA A 135 -12.50 0.27 -19.32
CA ALA A 135 -11.22 0.89 -18.98
C ALA A 135 -10.50 0.13 -17.85
N ALA A 136 -11.20 -0.23 -16.77
CA ALA A 136 -10.61 -0.99 -15.68
C ALA A 136 -10.15 -2.40 -16.10
N ASP A 137 -10.86 -3.04 -17.03
CA ASP A 137 -10.46 -4.33 -17.60
C ASP A 137 -9.18 -4.19 -18.46
N ALA A 138 -9.09 -3.13 -19.27
CA ALA A 138 -7.88 -2.82 -20.03
C ALA A 138 -6.69 -2.51 -19.12
N ASP A 139 -6.90 -1.77 -18.03
CA ASP A 139 -5.88 -1.47 -17.03
C ASP A 139 -5.35 -2.75 -16.37
N ILE A 140 -6.24 -3.69 -16.00
CA ILE A 140 -5.86 -5.00 -15.46
C ILE A 140 -5.06 -5.82 -16.47
N ALA A 141 -5.43 -5.79 -17.74
CA ALA A 141 -4.67 -6.48 -18.79
C ALA A 141 -3.26 -5.89 -18.92
N ASN A 142 -3.13 -4.56 -18.94
CA ASN A 142 -1.85 -3.87 -18.99
C ASN A 142 -0.99 -4.17 -17.75
N ALA A 143 -1.57 -4.13 -16.55
CA ALA A 143 -0.87 -4.42 -15.31
C ALA A 143 -0.42 -5.88 -15.22
N ASN A 144 -1.19 -6.84 -15.75
CA ASN A 144 -0.76 -8.23 -15.86
C ASN A 144 0.51 -8.34 -16.71
N GLN A 145 0.57 -7.65 -17.85
CA GLN A 145 1.72 -7.69 -18.74
C GLN A 145 2.95 -7.02 -18.11
N GLN A 146 2.77 -5.88 -17.46
CA GLN A 146 3.83 -5.20 -16.73
C GLN A 146 4.37 -6.06 -15.58
N LEU A 147 3.48 -6.67 -14.79
CA LEU A 147 3.85 -7.56 -13.70
C LEU A 147 4.67 -8.75 -14.21
N ARG A 148 4.25 -9.37 -15.31
CA ARG A 148 5.00 -10.46 -15.94
C ARG A 148 6.39 -10.00 -16.35
N SER A 149 6.52 -8.83 -16.99
CA SER A 149 7.83 -8.28 -17.39
C SER A 149 8.74 -8.07 -16.19
N VAL A 150 8.23 -7.47 -15.11
CA VAL A 150 9.02 -7.21 -13.89
C VAL A 150 9.45 -8.53 -13.25
N VAL A 151 8.55 -9.50 -13.10
CA VAL A 151 8.89 -10.80 -12.50
C VAL A 151 9.94 -11.54 -13.32
N VAL A 152 9.86 -11.49 -14.66
CA VAL A 152 10.88 -12.10 -15.53
C VAL A 152 12.24 -11.44 -15.34
N GLN A 153 12.30 -10.11 -15.28
CA GLN A 153 13.55 -9.37 -15.08
C GLN A 153 14.18 -9.70 -13.72
N GLU A 154 13.39 -9.70 -12.65
CA GLU A 154 13.85 -10.07 -11.31
C GLU A 154 14.29 -11.54 -11.24
N TYR A 155 13.56 -12.45 -11.90
CA TYR A 155 13.93 -13.86 -11.95
C TYR A 155 15.31 -14.07 -12.59
N VAL A 156 15.56 -13.43 -13.74
CA VAL A 156 16.87 -13.47 -14.40
C VAL A 156 17.95 -12.83 -13.54
N ALA A 157 17.65 -11.73 -12.84
CA ALA A 157 18.60 -11.10 -11.93
C ALA A 157 18.98 -12.02 -10.76
N VAL A 158 18.04 -12.76 -10.18
CA VAL A 158 18.33 -13.75 -9.12
C VAL A 158 19.18 -14.89 -9.66
N LEU A 159 18.89 -15.40 -10.86
CA LEU A 159 19.72 -16.43 -11.50
C LEU A 159 21.18 -15.98 -11.68
N GLN A 160 21.40 -14.74 -12.12
CA GLN A 160 22.74 -14.18 -12.28
C GLN A 160 23.47 -14.07 -10.94
N ARG A 161 22.78 -13.61 -9.88
CA ARG A 161 23.36 -13.53 -8.53
C ARG A 161 23.74 -14.91 -7.99
N GLN A 162 22.94 -15.94 -8.26
CA GLN A 162 23.27 -17.31 -7.87
C GLN A 162 24.51 -17.84 -8.60
N ALA A 163 24.63 -17.57 -9.90
CA ALA A 163 25.82 -17.94 -10.66
C ALA A 163 27.08 -17.24 -10.11
N GLN A 164 26.98 -15.95 -9.76
CA GLN A 164 28.09 -15.21 -9.14
C GLN A 164 28.46 -15.76 -7.75
N ALA A 165 27.47 -16.10 -6.92
CA ALA A 165 27.70 -16.71 -5.62
C ALA A 165 28.42 -18.06 -5.73
N ALA A 166 28.00 -18.93 -6.66
CA ALA A 166 28.66 -20.21 -6.91
C ALA A 166 30.13 -20.06 -7.36
N LEU A 167 30.44 -19.01 -8.15
CA LEU A 167 31.81 -18.69 -8.51
C LEU A 167 32.63 -18.21 -7.31
N GLN A 168 32.07 -17.37 -6.46
CA GLN A 168 32.74 -16.91 -5.24
C GLN A 168 33.04 -18.07 -4.29
N ASP A 169 32.10 -18.99 -4.11
CA ASP A 169 32.31 -20.20 -3.29
C ASP A 169 33.49 -21.03 -3.81
N THR A 170 33.57 -21.23 -5.14
CA THR A 170 34.67 -21.95 -5.77
C THR A 170 36.02 -21.24 -5.54
N LEU A 171 36.03 -19.91 -5.63
CA LEU A 171 37.23 -19.12 -5.35
C LEU A 171 37.67 -19.21 -3.88
N VAL A 172 36.72 -19.23 -2.94
CA VAL A 172 37.03 -19.38 -1.51
C VAL A 172 37.71 -20.73 -1.26
N VAL A 173 37.16 -21.82 -1.80
CA VAL A 173 37.75 -23.17 -1.70
C VAL A 173 39.16 -23.19 -2.28
N PHE A 174 39.36 -22.59 -3.46
CA PHE A 174 40.68 -22.54 -4.08
C PHE A 174 41.71 -21.75 -3.25
N ASN A 175 41.32 -20.60 -2.71
CA ASN A 175 42.19 -19.80 -1.83
C ASN A 175 42.56 -20.57 -0.55
N GLN A 176 41.63 -21.35 0.02
CA GLN A 176 41.91 -22.22 1.16
C GLN A 176 42.94 -23.30 0.80
N LEU A 177 42.79 -23.97 -0.33
CA LEU A 177 43.75 -24.97 -0.80
C LEU A 177 45.15 -24.37 -1.01
N GLN A 178 45.24 -23.18 -1.59
CA GLN A 178 46.53 -22.49 -1.75
C GLN A 178 47.18 -22.13 -0.41
N LEU A 179 46.38 -21.66 0.55
CA LEU A 179 46.85 -21.37 1.91
C LEU A 179 47.41 -22.62 2.59
N ASP A 180 46.72 -23.75 2.47
CA ASP A 180 47.14 -25.02 3.06
C ASP A 180 48.44 -25.54 2.43
N LEU A 181 48.58 -25.43 1.10
CA LEU A 181 49.83 -25.74 0.41
C LEU A 181 50.99 -24.84 0.85
N ALA A 182 50.75 -23.55 1.03
CA ALA A 182 51.76 -22.61 1.52
C ALA A 182 52.21 -22.94 2.95
N LYS A 183 51.27 -23.25 3.84
CA LYS A 183 51.55 -23.69 5.22
C LYS A 183 52.36 -24.99 5.24
N ALA A 184 52.00 -25.98 4.42
CA ALA A 184 52.72 -27.25 4.33
C ALA A 184 54.17 -27.04 3.89
N LYS A 185 54.41 -26.19 2.88
CA LYS A 185 55.78 -25.86 2.44
C LYS A 185 56.58 -25.10 3.51
N ALA A 186 55.96 -24.14 4.20
CA ALA A 186 56.62 -23.40 5.27
C ALA A 186 57.05 -24.31 6.44
N GLY A 187 56.20 -25.26 6.85
CA GLY A 187 56.53 -26.22 7.90
C GLY A 187 57.67 -27.17 7.54
N VAL A 188 57.79 -27.56 6.26
CA VAL A 188 58.91 -28.40 5.78
C VAL A 188 60.21 -27.59 5.70
N GLY A 189 60.15 -26.30 5.39
CA GLY A 189 61.32 -25.41 5.35
C GLY A 189 61.88 -25.02 6.72
N THR A 190 61.13 -25.20 7.80
CA THR A 190 61.57 -24.94 9.18
C THR A 190 62.14 -26.17 9.90
N ALA A 191 62.17 -27.33 9.26
CA ALA A 191 62.64 -28.60 9.84
C ALA A 191 64.09 -28.97 9.49
N THR A 192 64.87 -28.03 8.93
CA THR A 192 66.32 -28.15 8.70
C THR A 192 67.06 -27.11 9.51
#